data_AF-A0AA36CCU7-F1
#
_entry.id   AF-A0AA36CCU7-F1
#
_cell.length_a   1.000
_cell.length_b   1.000
_cell.length_c   1.000
_cell.angle_alpha   90.00
_cell.angle_beta   90.00
_cell.angle_gamma   90.00
#
_symmetry.space_group_name_H-M   'P 1'
#
loop_
_entity.id
_entity.type
_entity.pdbx_description
1 polymer ?
#
loop_
_entity_poly.entity_id
_entity_poly.type
_entity_poly.pdbx_seq_one_letter_code
_entity_poly.pdbx_strand_id
1 'polypeptide(L)'
;MVDEGLFIMPAGGPHPMHRLLFARNLSELAQLNRILVNFSGNHFLCADEEAYCRCSKAGDWRKQYEEEYAQFFKLRSPADLQRKCQLFKELPATRSFVDPWQFMDAMVGFYICRRENLPCDARGDCVSYGLMDEIYAETTRRGEQMFIDGPNYIAQRVQLAEANSVIGKWLHVIEALQKDPEVSQIKLLSAHDSTLGPLLRVLRILPQDPPRYASRVVLEVYSDPSNALYFRLLFNGEVFTEKLPFCRENSSDGLCAVEELENFYKAGLWKLSKEFSSFRTLCGT
;
A
#
# COMPACT_ATOMS: atom_id res chain seq x y z
N MET A 1 14.33 13.18 22.59
CA MET A 1 14.20 12.54 21.28
C MET A 1 13.21 11.41 21.47
N VAL A 2 11.94 11.67 21.21
CA VAL A 2 10.88 10.67 21.34
C VAL A 2 10.59 10.22 19.91
N ASP A 3 10.86 8.95 19.61
CA ASP A 3 10.54 8.36 18.32
C ASP A 3 9.03 8.07 18.29
N GLU A 4 8.28 8.93 17.60
CA GLU A 4 6.85 8.77 17.38
C GLU A 4 6.63 8.30 15.96
N GLY A 5 5.93 7.17 15.78
CA GLY A 5 5.77 6.53 14.47
C GLY A 5 4.36 6.03 14.24
N LEU A 6 3.82 6.31 13.06
CA LEU A 6 2.64 5.66 12.52
C LEU A 6 3.07 4.50 11.63
N PHE A 7 2.76 3.27 12.01
CA PHE A 7 3.16 2.07 11.26
C PHE A 7 1.99 1.53 10.45
N ILE A 8 2.20 1.32 9.15
CA ILE A 8 1.27 0.59 8.29
C ILE A 8 1.87 -0.77 7.95
N MET A 9 1.22 -1.87 8.35
CA MET A 9 1.64 -3.24 7.99
C MET A 9 0.62 -3.92 7.07
N PRO A 10 1.01 -4.49 5.91
CA PRO A 10 0.15 -5.30 5.06
C PRO A 10 -0.13 -6.64 5.75
N ALA A 11 -1.39 -7.02 5.71
CA ALA A 11 -1.93 -8.26 6.22
C ALA A 11 -1.73 -9.31 5.14
N GLY A 12 -0.79 -10.21 5.39
CA GLY A 12 -0.71 -11.47 4.68
C GLY A 12 -1.64 -12.50 5.31
N GLY A 13 -2.62 -12.98 4.54
CA GLY A 13 -3.44 -14.16 4.86
C GLY A 13 -4.67 -13.94 5.76
N PRO A 14 -5.63 -14.88 5.75
CA PRO A 14 -6.93 -14.76 6.42
C PRO A 14 -6.90 -14.91 7.95
N HIS A 15 -5.73 -14.94 8.59
CA HIS A 15 -5.62 -15.22 10.02
C HIS A 15 -5.30 -13.96 10.86
N PRO A 16 -6.15 -13.59 11.84
CA PRO A 16 -5.95 -12.42 12.70
C PRO A 16 -4.74 -12.49 13.65
N MET A 17 -3.99 -13.60 13.68
CA MET A 17 -2.88 -13.81 14.60
C MET A 17 -1.66 -12.90 14.35
N HIS A 18 -1.36 -12.52 13.10
CA HIS A 18 -0.17 -11.70 12.82
C HIS A 18 -0.29 -10.27 13.36
N ARG A 19 -1.51 -9.72 13.42
CA ARG A 19 -1.78 -8.35 13.91
C ARG A 19 -1.49 -8.23 15.41
N LEU A 20 -1.79 -9.29 16.17
CA LEU A 20 -1.59 -9.35 17.62
C LEU A 20 -0.14 -9.61 18.01
N LEU A 21 0.64 -10.32 17.19
CA LEU A 21 2.05 -10.63 17.49
C LEU A 21 2.93 -9.37 17.54
N PHE A 22 2.76 -8.44 16.60
CA PHE A 22 3.51 -7.18 16.62
C PHE A 22 3.11 -6.31 17.80
N ALA A 23 1.80 -6.14 18.04
CA ALA A 23 1.28 -5.36 19.15
C ALA A 23 1.73 -5.95 20.50
N ARG A 24 1.76 -7.28 20.63
CA ARG A 24 2.28 -7.98 21.81
C ARG A 24 3.74 -7.67 22.06
N ASN A 25 4.62 -7.86 21.07
CA ASN A 25 6.04 -7.56 21.21
C ASN A 25 6.28 -6.08 21.55
N LEU A 26 5.55 -5.17 20.90
CA LEU A 26 5.63 -3.74 21.22
C LEU A 26 5.16 -3.45 22.65
N SER A 27 4.06 -4.06 23.09
CA SER A 27 3.53 -3.86 24.45
C SER A 27 4.43 -4.42 25.54
N GLU A 28 5.11 -5.55 25.27
CA GLU A 28 6.10 -6.14 26.17
C GLU A 28 7.33 -5.23 26.27
N LEU A 29 7.76 -4.62 25.16
CA LEU A 29 8.89 -3.69 25.13
C LEU A 29 8.56 -2.31 25.73
N ALA A 30 7.34 -1.80 25.52
CA ALA A 30 6.92 -0.46 25.92
C ALA A 30 6.07 -0.43 27.21
N GLN A 31 5.91 -1.57 27.90
CA GLN A 31 5.12 -1.70 29.14
C GLN A 31 3.71 -1.10 29.04
N LEU A 32 3.02 -1.33 27.91
CA LEU A 32 1.71 -0.72 27.66
C LEU A 32 0.62 -1.42 28.49
N ASN A 33 -0.13 -0.65 29.28
CA ASN A 33 -1.19 -1.16 30.16
C ASN A 33 -2.47 -1.60 29.41
N ARG A 34 -2.69 -1.09 28.20
CA ARG A 34 -3.88 -1.40 27.40
C ARG A 34 -3.62 -1.18 25.91
N ILE A 35 -4.00 -2.16 25.09
CA ILE A 35 -4.01 -2.04 23.63
C ILE A 35 -5.48 -1.94 23.19
N LEU A 36 -5.82 -0.86 22.50
CA LEU A 36 -7.13 -0.71 21.86
C LEU A 36 -6.98 -1.07 20.38
N VAL A 37 -7.81 -1.98 19.90
CA VAL A 37 -7.84 -2.40 18.51
C VAL A 37 -9.21 -2.08 17.93
N ASN A 38 -9.23 -1.19 16.95
CA ASN A 38 -10.42 -0.86 16.18
C ASN A 38 -10.32 -1.54 14.80
N PHE A 39 -11.45 -2.03 14.31
CA PHE A 39 -11.55 -2.69 13.01
C PHE A 39 -12.44 -1.87 12.09
N SER A 40 -12.02 -1.67 10.85
CA SER A 40 -12.85 -1.13 9.77
C SER A 40 -13.23 -2.24 8.79
N GLY A 41 -14.43 -2.15 8.22
CA GLY A 41 -14.89 -3.04 7.15
C GLY A 41 -14.51 -2.57 5.75
N ASN A 42 -13.63 -1.56 5.62
CA ASN A 42 -13.30 -0.92 4.35
C ASN A 42 -11.77 -0.90 4.10
N HIS A 43 -11.40 -0.74 2.83
CA HIS A 43 -10.01 -0.65 2.37
C HIS A 43 -9.32 0.69 2.70
N PHE A 44 -10.09 1.65 3.23
CA PHE A 44 -9.63 3.00 3.55
C PHE A 44 -8.97 3.13 4.93
N LEU A 45 -8.94 2.05 5.73
CA LEU A 45 -8.41 2.02 7.09
C LEU A 45 -9.08 3.04 8.03
N CYS A 46 -10.32 3.40 7.75
CA CYS A 46 -11.10 4.33 8.55
C CYS A 46 -12.15 3.58 9.35
N ALA A 47 -12.05 3.65 10.67
CA ALA A 47 -13.06 3.13 11.57
C ALA A 47 -14.23 4.12 11.75
N ASP A 48 -14.00 5.41 11.50
CA ASP A 48 -14.97 6.48 11.70
C ASP A 48 -15.46 7.06 10.35
N GLU A 49 -16.49 7.90 10.39
CA GLU A 49 -17.06 8.56 9.21
C GLU A 49 -16.26 9.81 8.81
N GLU A 50 -14.92 9.77 8.80
CA GLU A 50 -14.16 10.97 8.43
C GLU A 50 -14.34 11.32 6.94
N ALA A 51 -14.34 12.62 6.62
CA ALA A 51 -14.62 13.10 5.25
C ALA A 51 -13.64 12.54 4.21
N TYR A 52 -12.37 12.30 4.59
CA TYR A 52 -11.33 11.71 3.74
C TYR A 52 -11.49 10.19 3.50
N CYS A 53 -12.57 9.59 4.01
CA CYS A 53 -12.90 8.16 3.88
C CYS A 53 -14.25 7.92 3.17
N ARG A 54 -14.99 8.97 2.82
CA ARG A 54 -16.33 8.85 2.23
C ARG A 54 -16.28 8.81 0.71
N CYS A 55 -16.19 7.60 0.16
CA CYS A 55 -16.26 7.38 -1.28
C CYS A 55 -17.18 6.19 -1.62
N SER A 56 -18.46 6.46 -1.84
CA SER A 56 -19.46 5.40 -2.11
C SER A 56 -19.16 4.56 -3.35
N LYS A 57 -18.51 5.17 -4.36
CA LYS A 57 -18.16 4.52 -5.63
C LYS A 57 -16.95 3.58 -5.54
N ALA A 58 -16.16 3.67 -4.48
CA ALA A 58 -14.87 2.98 -4.39
C ALA A 58 -15.00 1.45 -4.43
N GLY A 59 -16.06 0.91 -3.83
CA GLY A 59 -16.33 -0.54 -3.87
C GLY A 59 -16.57 -1.05 -5.28
N ASP A 60 -17.33 -0.32 -6.09
CA ASP A 60 -17.60 -0.68 -7.48
C ASP A 60 -16.35 -0.50 -8.36
N TRP A 61 -15.60 0.58 -8.15
CA TRP A 61 -14.34 0.79 -8.85
C TRP A 61 -13.31 -0.30 -8.55
N ARG A 62 -13.27 -0.85 -7.34
CA ARG A 62 -12.37 -1.96 -7.01
C ARG A 62 -12.73 -3.22 -7.79
N LYS A 63 -14.02 -3.56 -7.91
CA LYS A 63 -14.46 -4.70 -8.73
C LYS A 63 -14.07 -4.50 -10.20
N GLN A 64 -14.35 -3.32 -10.74
CA GLN A 64 -13.95 -2.96 -12.10
C GLN A 64 -12.42 -3.01 -12.28
N TYR A 65 -11.65 -2.58 -11.27
CA TYR A 65 -10.19 -2.63 -11.31
C TYR A 65 -9.69 -4.06 -11.45
N GLU A 66 -10.22 -5.00 -10.66
CA GLU A 66 -9.83 -6.42 -10.74
C GLU A 66 -10.13 -7.02 -12.13
N GLU A 67 -11.29 -6.68 -12.71
CA GLU A 67 -11.67 -7.11 -14.05
C GLU A 67 -10.76 -6.52 -15.13
N GLU A 68 -10.54 -5.21 -15.12
CA GLU A 68 -9.65 -4.51 -16.07
C GLU A 68 -8.21 -4.99 -15.94
N TYR A 69 -7.75 -5.23 -14.72
CA TYR A 69 -6.42 -5.76 -14.46
C TYR A 69 -6.28 -7.12 -15.12
N ALA A 70 -7.17 -8.08 -14.83
CA ALA A 70 -7.14 -9.40 -15.45
C ALA A 70 -7.23 -9.36 -16.99
N GLN A 71 -8.03 -8.44 -17.56
CA GLN A 71 -8.12 -8.25 -19.00
C GLN A 71 -6.81 -7.69 -19.58
N PHE A 72 -6.16 -6.75 -18.89
CA PHE A 72 -4.87 -6.20 -19.32
C PHE A 72 -3.84 -7.32 -19.50
N PHE A 73 -3.77 -8.27 -18.55
CA PHE A 73 -2.83 -9.40 -18.67
C PHE A 73 -3.03 -10.17 -19.97
N LYS A 74 -4.29 -10.56 -20.23
CA LYS A 74 -4.65 -11.37 -21.40
C LYS A 74 -4.35 -10.66 -22.72
N LEU A 75 -4.56 -9.34 -22.78
CA LEU A 75 -4.51 -8.58 -24.02
C LEU A 75 -3.14 -7.94 -24.30
N ARG A 76 -2.37 -7.61 -23.26
CA ARG A 76 -1.20 -6.73 -23.39
C ARG A 76 0.09 -7.26 -22.75
N SER A 77 0.04 -8.32 -21.95
CA SER A 77 1.27 -8.91 -21.38
C SER A 77 2.03 -9.76 -22.41
N PRO A 78 3.34 -9.98 -22.24
CA PRO A 78 4.13 -10.79 -23.16
C PRO A 78 3.54 -12.20 -23.37
N ALA A 79 3.37 -12.61 -24.63
CA ALA A 79 2.74 -13.89 -24.98
C ALA A 79 3.47 -15.11 -24.37
N ASP A 80 4.80 -15.04 -24.26
CA ASP A 80 5.59 -16.10 -23.61
C ASP A 80 5.24 -16.26 -22.13
N LEU A 81 5.14 -15.15 -21.39
CA LEU A 81 4.75 -15.15 -19.98
C LEU A 81 3.31 -15.65 -19.81
N GLN A 82 2.39 -15.23 -20.68
CA GLN A 82 1.02 -15.75 -20.67
C GLN A 82 0.98 -17.27 -20.85
N ARG A 83 1.76 -17.80 -21.79
CA ARG A 83 1.88 -19.25 -22.04
C ARG A 83 2.47 -19.98 -20.83
N LYS A 84 3.56 -19.47 -20.24
CA LYS A 84 4.16 -20.02 -19.01
C LYS A 84 3.13 -20.09 -17.88
N CYS A 85 2.39 -19.00 -17.64
CA CYS A 85 1.32 -18.98 -16.63
C CYS A 85 0.18 -19.96 -16.94
N GLN A 86 -0.15 -20.21 -18.21
CA GLN A 86 -1.17 -21.18 -18.60
C GLN A 86 -0.78 -22.62 -18.28
N LEU A 87 0.48 -23.01 -18.49
CA LEU A 87 0.97 -24.35 -18.16
C LEU A 87 0.71 -24.69 -16.69
N PHE A 88 0.87 -23.70 -15.81
CA PHE A 88 0.65 -23.91 -14.39
C PHE A 88 -0.81 -23.82 -13.97
N LYS A 89 -1.77 -23.44 -14.83
CA LYS A 89 -3.22 -23.53 -14.49
C LYS A 89 -3.72 -24.97 -14.42
N GLU A 90 -2.95 -25.93 -14.91
CA GLU A 90 -3.29 -27.35 -14.81
C GLU A 90 -3.05 -27.89 -13.39
N LEU A 91 -2.31 -27.15 -12.56
CA LEU A 91 -2.08 -27.53 -11.17
C LEU A 91 -3.36 -27.31 -10.33
N PRO A 92 -3.69 -28.23 -9.41
CA PRO A 92 -4.86 -28.07 -8.54
C PRO A 92 -4.85 -26.76 -7.74
N ALA A 93 -3.67 -26.30 -7.33
CA ALA A 93 -3.50 -25.10 -6.52
C ALA A 93 -3.80 -23.78 -7.26
N THR A 94 -3.89 -23.81 -8.60
CA THR A 94 -3.90 -22.60 -9.45
C THR A 94 -5.00 -22.62 -10.51
N ARG A 95 -5.78 -23.70 -10.58
CA ARG A 95 -6.76 -23.96 -11.64
C ARG A 95 -7.84 -22.89 -11.78
N SER A 96 -8.20 -22.23 -10.69
CA SER A 96 -9.19 -21.16 -10.66
C SER A 96 -8.62 -19.77 -10.98
N PHE A 97 -7.30 -19.64 -11.19
CA PHE A 97 -6.67 -18.32 -11.28
C PHE A 97 -6.96 -17.64 -12.60
N VAL A 98 -7.48 -16.42 -12.51
CA VAL A 98 -7.83 -15.57 -13.64
C VAL A 98 -6.74 -14.55 -13.95
N ASP A 99 -5.89 -14.21 -12.97
CA ASP A 99 -4.78 -13.26 -13.07
C ASP A 99 -3.51 -13.81 -12.41
N PRO A 100 -2.30 -13.51 -12.93
CA PRO A 100 -1.03 -13.91 -12.31
C PRO A 100 -0.83 -13.43 -10.88
N TRP A 101 -1.52 -12.38 -10.44
CA TRP A 101 -1.53 -11.96 -9.04
C TRP A 101 -1.96 -13.08 -8.10
N GLN A 102 -3.03 -13.80 -8.46
CA GLN A 102 -3.55 -14.92 -7.67
C GLN A 102 -2.56 -16.09 -7.64
N PHE A 103 -1.84 -16.28 -8.75
CA PHE A 103 -0.74 -17.22 -8.81
C PHE A 103 0.37 -16.83 -7.83
N MET A 104 0.78 -15.57 -7.79
CA MET A 104 1.78 -15.10 -6.84
C MET A 104 1.33 -15.29 -5.39
N ASP A 105 0.11 -14.89 -5.04
CA ASP A 105 -0.40 -15.03 -3.67
C ASP A 105 -0.33 -16.50 -3.20
N ALA A 106 -0.73 -17.44 -4.07
CA ALA A 106 -0.64 -18.86 -3.76
C ALA A 106 0.80 -19.37 -3.64
N MET A 107 1.68 -19.01 -4.58
CA MET A 107 3.07 -19.46 -4.56
C MET A 107 3.81 -18.92 -3.34
N VAL A 108 3.62 -17.64 -3.01
CA VAL A 108 4.29 -17.00 -1.89
C VAL A 108 3.72 -17.51 -0.57
N GLY A 109 2.39 -17.52 -0.42
CA GLY A 109 1.71 -17.86 0.83
C GLY A 109 1.75 -19.34 1.22
N PHE A 110 1.61 -20.25 0.25
CA PHE A 110 1.57 -21.69 0.52
C PHE A 110 2.92 -22.38 0.37
N TYR A 111 3.83 -21.85 -0.46
CA TYR A 111 5.07 -22.54 -0.77
C TYR A 111 6.31 -21.79 -0.28
N ILE A 112 6.58 -20.62 -0.84
CA ILE A 112 7.86 -19.91 -0.63
C ILE A 112 8.05 -19.53 0.84
N CYS A 113 7.06 -18.87 1.46
CA CYS A 113 7.18 -18.44 2.86
C CYS A 113 7.19 -19.60 3.85
N ARG A 114 6.65 -20.75 3.45
CA ARG A 114 6.62 -21.98 4.26
C ARG A 114 7.82 -22.89 4.01
N ARG A 115 8.68 -22.52 3.05
CA ARG A 115 9.84 -23.33 2.61
C ARG A 115 9.42 -24.71 2.07
N GLU A 116 8.24 -24.78 1.46
CA GLU A 116 7.78 -25.98 0.76
C GLU A 116 8.31 -25.98 -0.68
N ASN A 117 8.37 -27.17 -1.28
CA ASN A 117 8.73 -27.32 -2.68
C ASN A 117 7.68 -26.68 -3.60
N LEU A 118 8.13 -25.88 -4.56
CA LEU A 118 7.25 -25.30 -5.58
C LEU A 118 6.57 -26.41 -6.39
N PRO A 119 5.29 -26.23 -6.77
CA PRO A 119 4.55 -27.28 -7.45
C PRO A 119 5.10 -27.53 -8.87
N CYS A 120 5.01 -28.79 -9.30
CA CYS A 120 5.44 -29.23 -10.62
C CYS A 120 4.27 -29.83 -11.39
N ASP A 121 4.31 -29.71 -12.71
CA ASP A 121 3.33 -30.34 -13.57
C ASP A 121 3.55 -31.87 -13.69
N ALA A 122 2.69 -32.55 -14.44
CA ALA A 122 2.77 -34.00 -14.63
C ALA A 122 4.05 -34.47 -15.36
N ARG A 123 4.80 -33.55 -15.99
CA ARG A 123 6.06 -33.83 -16.69
C ARG A 123 7.28 -33.61 -15.79
N GLY A 124 7.07 -33.04 -14.60
CA GLY A 124 8.13 -32.68 -13.65
C GLY A 124 8.68 -31.27 -13.84
N ASP A 125 8.06 -30.44 -14.68
CA ASP A 125 8.44 -29.03 -14.82
C ASP A 125 7.86 -28.23 -13.66
N CYS A 126 8.75 -27.75 -12.78
CA CYS A 126 8.37 -27.02 -11.58
C CYS A 126 8.29 -25.51 -11.81
N VAL A 127 7.41 -24.84 -11.05
CA VAL A 127 7.45 -23.38 -10.95
C VAL A 127 8.84 -22.96 -10.46
N SER A 128 9.44 -21.98 -11.12
CA SER A 128 10.78 -21.49 -10.80
C SER A 128 10.74 -20.08 -10.20
N TYR A 129 11.76 -19.71 -9.43
CA TYR A 129 11.92 -18.34 -8.96
C TYR A 129 12.07 -17.33 -10.10
N GLY A 130 12.69 -17.72 -11.22
CA GLY A 130 12.78 -16.87 -12.41
C GLY A 130 11.41 -16.54 -13.01
N LEU A 131 10.49 -17.50 -13.06
CA LEU A 131 9.11 -17.23 -13.47
C LEU A 131 8.42 -16.28 -12.46
N MET A 132 8.64 -16.46 -11.16
CA MET A 132 8.09 -15.55 -10.15
C MET A 132 8.58 -14.12 -10.37
N ASP A 133 9.87 -13.93 -10.65
CA ASP A 133 10.45 -12.62 -10.94
C ASP A 133 9.83 -11.98 -12.20
N GLU A 134 9.62 -12.77 -13.27
CA GLU A 134 8.92 -12.31 -14.48
C GLU A 134 7.49 -11.86 -14.17
N ILE A 135 6.74 -12.61 -13.35
CA ILE A 135 5.36 -12.27 -12.97
C ILE A 135 5.33 -11.01 -12.10
N TYR A 136 6.24 -10.86 -11.13
CA TYR A 136 6.33 -9.64 -10.33
C TYR A 136 6.65 -8.41 -11.17
N ALA A 137 7.62 -8.52 -12.08
CA ALA A 137 8.00 -7.43 -12.97
C ALA A 137 6.81 -7.01 -13.85
N GLU A 138 6.10 -7.98 -14.43
CA GLU A 138 4.93 -7.71 -15.25
C GLU A 138 3.77 -7.10 -14.44
N THR A 139 3.49 -7.61 -13.24
CA THR A 139 2.49 -7.03 -12.33
C THR A 139 2.82 -5.57 -12.01
N THR A 140 4.08 -5.29 -11.66
CA THR A 140 4.56 -3.93 -11.35
C THR A 140 4.36 -3.00 -12.54
N ARG A 141 4.81 -3.41 -13.72
CA ARG A 141 4.70 -2.65 -14.97
C ARG A 141 3.24 -2.38 -15.35
N ARG A 142 2.36 -3.39 -15.23
CA ARG A 142 0.92 -3.27 -15.52
C ARG A 142 0.25 -2.27 -14.58
N GLY A 143 0.50 -2.39 -13.28
CA GLY A 143 -0.06 -1.51 -12.26
C GLY A 143 0.35 -0.05 -12.48
N GLU A 144 1.62 0.18 -12.85
CA GLU A 144 2.11 1.50 -13.23
C GLU A 144 1.46 2.03 -14.51
N GLN A 145 1.43 1.22 -15.59
CA GLN A 145 0.85 1.63 -16.86
C GLN A 145 -0.63 1.99 -16.70
N MET A 146 -1.42 1.16 -16.01
CA MET A 146 -2.84 1.43 -15.78
C MET A 146 -3.08 2.68 -14.92
N PHE A 147 -2.17 3.01 -14.00
CA PHE A 147 -2.23 4.24 -13.23
C PHE A 147 -1.91 5.49 -14.08
N ILE A 148 -0.88 5.41 -14.94
CA ILE A 148 -0.47 6.49 -15.85
C ILE A 148 -1.55 6.73 -16.92
N ASP A 149 -2.09 5.65 -17.49
CA ASP A 149 -3.18 5.67 -18.46
C ASP A 149 -4.55 5.86 -17.79
N GLY A 150 -4.62 6.57 -16.66
CA GLY A 150 -5.81 6.75 -15.82
C GLY A 150 -7.12 7.08 -16.57
N PRO A 151 -7.13 7.88 -17.65
CA PRO A 151 -8.35 8.11 -18.42
C PRO A 151 -8.95 6.84 -19.05
N ASN A 152 -8.12 5.83 -19.32
CA ASN A 152 -8.52 4.56 -19.95
C ASN A 152 -8.78 3.43 -18.94
N TYR A 153 -8.45 3.63 -17.66
CA TYR A 153 -8.54 2.59 -16.63
C TYR A 153 -9.06 3.14 -15.30
N ILE A 154 -9.83 2.33 -14.57
CA ILE A 154 -10.32 2.72 -13.25
C ILE A 154 -9.21 2.75 -12.19
N ALA A 155 -8.05 2.16 -12.49
CA ALA A 155 -6.89 2.04 -11.60
C ALA A 155 -6.48 3.36 -10.93
N GLN A 156 -6.40 4.46 -11.69
CA GLN A 156 -6.02 5.76 -11.12
C GLN A 156 -7.03 6.25 -10.07
N ARG A 157 -8.34 6.08 -10.32
CA ARG A 157 -9.41 6.49 -9.40
C ARG A 157 -9.35 5.70 -8.09
N VAL A 158 -9.23 4.38 -8.17
CA VAL A 158 -9.09 3.50 -7.00
C VAL A 158 -7.87 3.89 -6.19
N GLN A 159 -6.72 4.02 -6.84
CA GLN A 159 -5.46 4.22 -6.14
C GLN A 159 -5.36 5.61 -5.49
N LEU A 160 -5.87 6.66 -6.16
CA LEU A 160 -5.95 8.00 -5.57
C LEU A 160 -6.91 8.02 -4.36
N ALA A 161 -8.06 7.36 -4.46
CA ALA A 161 -9.01 7.30 -3.34
C ALA A 161 -8.40 6.58 -2.13
N GLU A 162 -7.75 5.43 -2.34
CA GLU A 162 -7.17 4.63 -1.27
C GLU A 162 -5.96 5.31 -0.61
N ALA A 163 -5.09 5.92 -1.41
CA ALA A 163 -3.98 6.72 -0.89
C ALA A 163 -4.45 7.97 -0.14
N ASN A 164 -5.51 8.64 -0.64
CA ASN A 164 -6.09 9.81 0.02
C ASN A 164 -6.49 9.50 1.46
N SER A 165 -7.17 8.38 1.71
CA SER A 165 -7.63 8.05 3.07
C SER A 165 -6.47 7.83 4.04
N VAL A 166 -5.39 7.20 3.58
CA VAL A 166 -4.18 7.00 4.40
C VAL A 166 -3.48 8.33 4.71
N ILE A 167 -3.24 9.15 3.69
CA ILE A 167 -2.56 10.45 3.87
C ILE A 167 -3.44 11.40 4.70
N GLY A 168 -4.76 11.39 4.50
CA GLY A 168 -5.71 12.12 5.32
C GLY A 168 -5.65 11.71 6.78
N LYS A 169 -5.49 10.40 7.06
CA LYS A 169 -5.27 9.91 8.43
C LYS A 169 -3.95 10.42 9.02
N TRP A 170 -2.88 10.47 8.23
CA TRP A 170 -1.59 11.01 8.67
C TRP A 170 -1.73 12.48 9.09
N LEU A 171 -2.34 13.29 8.24
CA LEU A 171 -2.57 14.70 8.52
C LEU A 171 -3.49 14.90 9.72
N HIS A 172 -4.52 14.08 9.89
CA HIS A 172 -5.38 14.16 11.07
C HIS A 172 -4.64 13.88 12.38
N VAL A 173 -3.66 12.97 12.36
CA VAL A 173 -2.79 12.71 13.52
C VAL A 173 -1.88 13.90 13.77
N ILE A 174 -1.25 14.44 12.72
CA ILE A 174 -0.38 15.61 12.80
C ILE A 174 -1.14 16.83 13.34
N GLU A 175 -2.37 17.08 12.87
CA GLU A 175 -3.24 18.15 13.37
C GLU A 175 -3.53 18.01 14.88
N ALA A 176 -3.61 16.78 15.39
CA ALA A 176 -3.77 16.54 16.81
C ALA A 176 -2.48 16.87 17.59
N LEU A 177 -1.30 16.50 17.06
CA LEU A 177 0.00 16.85 17.63
C LEU A 177 0.24 18.37 17.65
N GLN A 178 -0.21 19.09 16.62
CA GLN A 178 -0.14 20.56 16.58
C GLN A 178 -0.99 21.23 17.66
N LYS A 179 -2.14 20.63 18.01
CA LYS A 179 -3.05 21.14 19.05
C LYS A 179 -2.58 20.81 20.46
N ASP A 180 -1.87 19.68 20.62
CA ASP A 180 -1.37 19.21 21.90
C ASP A 180 0.07 18.67 21.74
N PRO A 181 1.08 19.55 21.79
CA PRO A 181 2.48 19.17 21.57
C PRO A 181 3.08 18.24 22.64
N GLU A 182 2.42 18.12 23.80
CA GLU A 182 2.86 17.27 24.91
C GLU A 182 2.38 15.82 24.76
N VAL A 183 1.51 15.56 23.78
CA VAL A 183 0.93 14.24 23.54
C VAL A 183 1.78 13.44 22.56
N SER A 184 2.44 12.40 23.06
CA SER A 184 3.09 11.38 22.23
C SER A 184 2.13 10.28 21.83
N GLN A 185 2.01 9.99 20.53
CA GLN A 185 1.14 8.92 20.03
C GLN A 185 1.87 7.97 19.08
N ILE A 186 1.69 6.66 19.32
CA ILE A 186 1.99 5.61 18.35
C ILE A 186 0.67 5.10 17.81
N LYS A 187 0.51 5.11 16.49
CA LYS A 187 -0.64 4.53 15.82
C LYS A 187 -0.20 3.37 14.92
N LEU A 188 -0.90 2.26 15.02
CA LEU A 188 -0.64 1.06 14.23
C LEU A 188 -1.85 0.79 13.34
N LEU A 189 -1.63 0.82 12.03
CA LEU A 189 -2.63 0.49 11.03
C LEU A 189 -2.24 -0.83 10.36
N SER A 190 -3.07 -1.86 10.53
CA SER A 190 -2.92 -3.08 9.73
C SER A 190 -3.77 -2.97 8.48
N ALA A 191 -3.12 -2.90 7.33
CA ALA A 191 -3.71 -2.74 6.01
C ALA A 191 -3.54 -4.00 5.17
N HIS A 192 -3.93 -3.99 3.90
CA HIS A 192 -3.55 -5.03 2.93
C HIS A 192 -2.55 -4.47 1.91
N ASP A 193 -1.94 -5.34 1.11
CA ASP A 193 -1.21 -4.95 -0.11
C ASP A 193 -2.06 -4.06 -1.02
N SER A 194 -3.36 -4.34 -1.07
CA SER A 194 -4.37 -3.60 -1.81
C SER A 194 -4.57 -2.16 -1.30
N THR A 195 -4.11 -1.82 -0.08
CA THR A 195 -4.05 -0.44 0.42
C THR A 195 -2.64 0.14 0.30
N LEU A 196 -1.61 -0.67 0.59
CA LEU A 196 -0.21 -0.23 0.60
C LEU A 196 0.30 0.08 -0.82
N GLY A 197 -0.02 -0.76 -1.80
CA GLY A 197 0.33 -0.57 -3.21
C GLY A 197 -0.12 0.79 -3.76
N PRO A 198 -1.40 1.16 -3.63
CA PRO A 198 -1.90 2.50 -3.95
C PRO A 198 -1.12 3.65 -3.32
N LEU A 199 -0.90 3.60 -2.00
CA LEU A 199 -0.15 4.62 -1.26
C LEU A 199 1.27 4.78 -1.83
N LEU A 200 1.97 3.66 -2.00
CA LEU A 200 3.30 3.60 -2.56
C LEU A 200 3.36 4.15 -3.99
N ARG A 201 2.36 3.82 -4.83
CA ARG A 201 2.26 4.33 -6.21
C ARG A 201 2.10 5.84 -6.25
N VAL A 202 1.24 6.38 -5.41
CA VAL A 202 0.99 7.83 -5.30
C VAL A 202 2.21 8.59 -4.77
N LEU A 203 2.89 8.03 -3.77
CA LEU A 203 4.11 8.62 -3.21
C LEU A 203 5.35 8.43 -4.11
N ARG A 204 5.20 7.73 -5.24
CA ARG A 204 6.29 7.35 -6.16
C ARG A 204 7.39 6.52 -5.48
N ILE A 205 6.99 5.69 -4.52
CA ILE A 205 7.85 4.76 -3.79
C ILE A 205 7.50 3.34 -4.26
N LEU A 206 7.99 2.91 -5.42
CA LEU A 206 7.70 1.54 -5.88
C LEU A 206 8.93 0.82 -6.40
N PRO A 207 9.46 -0.14 -5.63
CA PRO A 207 10.42 -1.08 -6.15
C PRO A 207 9.77 -2.35 -6.76
N GLN A 208 8.57 -2.78 -6.31
CA GLN A 208 7.89 -4.02 -6.77
C GLN A 208 6.42 -4.04 -6.31
N ASP A 209 5.51 -4.61 -7.11
CA ASP A 209 4.06 -4.82 -6.85
C ASP A 209 3.70 -6.32 -7.02
N PRO A 210 3.02 -6.99 -6.05
CA PRO A 210 2.66 -6.52 -4.71
C PRO A 210 3.86 -6.08 -3.87
N PRO A 211 3.66 -5.19 -2.89
CA PRO A 211 4.57 -5.05 -1.76
C PRO A 211 4.75 -6.40 -1.05
N ARG A 212 5.99 -6.70 -0.65
CA ARG A 212 6.31 -7.97 0.05
C ARG A 212 5.56 -8.10 1.37
N TYR A 213 5.34 -9.33 1.84
CA TYR A 213 4.76 -9.56 3.17
C TYR A 213 5.56 -8.83 4.26
N ALA A 214 4.81 -8.32 5.25
CA ALA A 214 5.35 -7.51 6.35
C ALA A 214 6.12 -6.25 5.89
N SER A 215 5.89 -5.77 4.65
CA SER A 215 6.35 -4.45 4.26
C SER A 215 5.81 -3.40 5.24
N ARG A 216 6.44 -2.25 5.39
CA ARG A 216 5.92 -1.22 6.29
C ARG A 216 6.25 0.16 5.81
N VAL A 217 5.28 1.05 5.97
CA VAL A 217 5.48 2.49 5.87
C VAL A 217 5.39 3.06 7.26
N VAL A 218 6.42 3.81 7.65
CA VAL A 218 6.47 4.53 8.92
C VAL A 218 6.54 6.01 8.64
N LEU A 219 5.60 6.77 9.19
CA LEU A 219 5.68 8.23 9.21
C LEU A 219 6.06 8.64 10.64
N GLU A 220 7.26 9.17 10.79
CA GLU A 220 7.75 9.73 12.04
C GLU A 220 7.55 11.24 12.01
N VAL A 221 7.13 11.84 13.12
CA VAL A 221 6.91 13.29 13.24
C VAL A 221 7.79 13.84 14.34
N TYR A 222 8.47 14.93 14.06
CA TYR A 222 9.42 15.59 14.95
C TYR A 222 9.06 17.06 15.09
N SER A 223 9.29 17.64 16.26
CA SER A 223 9.25 19.07 16.49
C SER A 223 10.65 19.62 16.73
N ASP A 224 10.90 20.83 16.24
CA ASP A 224 12.09 21.60 16.62
C ASP A 224 11.80 22.47 17.86
N PRO A 225 12.80 23.19 18.42
CA PRO A 225 12.58 24.08 19.56
C PRO A 225 11.64 25.26 19.29
N SER A 226 11.31 25.55 18.02
CA SER A 226 10.32 26.55 17.63
C SER A 226 8.91 25.97 17.47
N ASN A 227 8.74 24.67 17.77
CA ASN A 227 7.53 23.87 17.53
C ASN A 227 7.15 23.73 16.06
N ALA A 228 8.07 23.99 15.13
CA ALA A 228 7.87 23.64 13.73
C ALA A 228 7.91 22.12 13.58
N LEU A 229 6.95 21.57 12.84
CA LEU A 229 6.84 20.13 12.64
C LEU A 229 7.50 19.67 11.34
N TYR A 230 8.25 18.58 11.48
CA TYR A 230 8.91 17.87 10.39
C TYR A 230 8.48 16.42 10.40
N PHE A 231 8.57 15.75 9.27
CA PHE A 231 8.33 14.34 9.17
C PHE A 231 9.50 13.61 8.51
N ARG A 232 9.66 12.34 8.88
CA ARG A 232 10.47 11.37 8.16
C ARG A 232 9.57 10.25 7.69
N LEU A 233 9.71 9.86 6.42
CA LEU A 233 9.03 8.70 5.88
C LEU A 233 10.03 7.56 5.71
N LEU A 234 9.72 6.40 6.27
CA LEU A 234 10.48 5.17 6.07
C LEU A 234 9.64 4.14 5.32
N PHE A 235 10.28 3.44 4.39
CA PHE A 235 9.73 2.24 3.77
C PHE A 235 10.66 1.06 4.03
N ASN A 236 10.15 0.03 4.69
CA ASN A 236 10.92 -1.15 5.10
C ASN A 236 12.20 -0.84 5.91
N GLY A 237 12.18 0.26 6.67
CA GLY A 237 13.31 0.69 7.50
C GLY A 237 14.34 1.55 6.77
N GLU A 238 14.19 1.76 5.45
CA GLU A 238 15.00 2.73 4.70
C GLU A 238 14.31 4.10 4.71
N VAL A 239 15.08 5.18 4.84
CA VAL A 239 14.58 6.55 4.76
C VAL A 239 14.24 6.90 3.31
N PHE A 240 12.99 7.30 3.07
CA PHE A 240 12.45 7.66 1.76
C PHE A 240 12.04 9.12 1.65
N THR A 241 12.12 9.90 2.72
CA THR A 241 11.71 11.33 2.75
C THR A 241 12.25 12.12 1.56
N GLU A 242 13.55 12.03 1.28
CA GLU A 242 14.23 12.80 0.22
C GLU A 242 13.90 12.29 -1.20
N LYS A 243 13.34 11.07 -1.29
CA LYS A 243 12.89 10.48 -2.55
C LYS A 243 11.46 10.88 -2.90
N LEU A 244 10.73 11.48 -1.96
CA LEU A 244 9.38 11.96 -2.21
C LEU A 244 9.41 13.15 -3.18
N PRO A 245 8.52 13.19 -4.20
CA PRO A 245 8.51 14.26 -5.19
C PRO A 245 8.34 15.66 -4.61
N PHE A 246 7.71 15.78 -3.44
CA PHE A 246 7.40 17.06 -2.77
C PHE A 246 8.37 17.40 -1.63
N CYS A 247 9.39 16.58 -1.37
CA CYS A 247 10.39 16.85 -0.32
C CYS A 247 11.82 16.90 -0.86
N ARG A 248 12.07 16.42 -2.08
CA ARG A 248 13.42 16.28 -2.64
C ARG A 248 14.30 17.54 -2.55
N GLU A 249 13.69 18.72 -2.71
CA GLU A 249 14.39 20.00 -2.69
C GLU A 249 14.27 20.73 -1.34
N ASN A 250 13.34 20.28 -0.49
CA ASN A 250 12.95 20.95 0.76
C ASN A 250 13.19 20.05 2.00
N SER A 251 14.08 19.07 1.88
CA SER A 251 14.47 18.18 2.97
C SER A 251 15.91 18.38 3.39
N SER A 252 16.18 18.19 4.68
CA SER A 252 17.52 18.19 5.28
C SER A 252 17.61 17.03 6.25
N ASP A 253 18.70 16.27 6.21
CA ASP A 253 18.97 15.15 7.13
C ASP A 253 17.81 14.13 7.20
N GLY A 254 17.19 13.84 6.06
CA GLY A 254 16.05 12.92 5.96
C GLY A 254 14.74 13.42 6.59
N LEU A 255 14.64 14.72 6.93
CA LEU A 255 13.44 15.38 7.45
C LEU A 255 12.86 16.34 6.42
N CYS A 256 11.53 16.42 6.35
CA CYS A 256 10.79 17.33 5.47
C CYS A 256 9.73 18.08 6.28
N ALA A 257 9.48 19.35 5.98
CA ALA A 257 8.47 20.12 6.68
C ALA A 257 7.08 19.50 6.49
N VAL A 258 6.27 19.45 7.55
CA VAL A 258 4.88 18.95 7.49
C VAL A 258 4.04 19.72 6.46
N GLU A 259 4.31 21.01 6.27
CA GLU A 259 3.65 21.85 5.28
C GLU A 259 3.74 21.27 3.86
N GLU A 260 4.86 20.62 3.51
CA GLU A 260 5.02 19.98 2.20
C GLU A 260 4.08 18.79 2.01
N LEU A 261 3.85 18.00 3.06
CA LEU A 261 2.87 16.91 3.03
C LEU A 261 1.44 17.45 2.92
N GLU A 262 1.13 18.54 3.62
CA GLU A 262 -0.17 19.20 3.49
C GLU A 262 -0.40 19.76 2.08
N ASN A 263 0.59 20.44 1.50
CA ASN A 263 0.55 20.98 0.15
C ASN A 263 0.42 19.86 -0.89
N PHE A 264 1.13 18.75 -0.69
CA PHE A 264 0.95 17.56 -1.48
C PHE A 264 -0.49 17.04 -1.38
N TYR A 265 -1.04 16.85 -0.19
CA TYR A 265 -2.40 16.35 -0.02
C TYR A 265 -3.48 17.28 -0.63
N LYS A 266 -3.35 18.60 -0.42
CA LYS A 266 -4.31 19.61 -0.89
C LYS A 266 -4.27 19.79 -2.41
N ALA A 267 -3.09 19.69 -3.04
CA ALA A 267 -2.92 19.98 -4.46
C ALA A 267 -2.05 18.96 -5.20
N GLY A 268 -0.88 18.60 -4.68
CA GLY A 268 0.09 17.73 -5.36
C GLY A 268 -0.45 16.34 -5.74
N LEU A 269 -1.20 15.70 -4.86
CA LEU A 269 -1.88 14.42 -5.06
C LEU A 269 -2.79 14.46 -6.28
N TRP A 270 -3.54 15.54 -6.43
CA TRP A 270 -4.53 15.70 -7.49
C TRP A 270 -3.89 16.07 -8.83
N LYS A 271 -2.69 16.66 -8.83
CA LYS A 271 -1.90 16.86 -10.06
C LYS A 271 -1.47 15.53 -10.72
N LEU A 272 -1.57 14.41 -10.02
CA LEU A 272 -1.35 13.08 -10.61
C LEU A 272 -2.49 12.67 -11.56
N SER A 273 -3.67 13.30 -11.44
CA SER A 273 -4.80 13.12 -12.35
C SER A 273 -4.98 14.35 -13.23
N LYS A 274 -5.46 14.13 -14.45
CA LYS A 274 -5.93 15.21 -15.34
C LYS A 274 -7.43 15.46 -15.19
N GLU A 275 -8.14 14.58 -14.48
CA GLU A 275 -9.61 14.59 -14.40
C GLU A 275 -10.13 15.16 -13.08
N PHE A 276 -9.36 15.02 -11.99
CA PHE A 276 -9.81 15.35 -10.64
C PHE A 276 -8.90 16.38 -9.99
N SER A 277 -9.48 17.34 -9.27
CA SER A 277 -8.75 18.38 -8.54
C SER A 277 -8.81 18.20 -7.02
N SER A 278 -9.64 17.26 -6.54
CA SER A 278 -9.81 16.94 -5.12
C SER A 278 -10.48 15.59 -4.92
N PHE A 279 -10.39 15.04 -3.70
CA PHE A 279 -11.13 13.85 -3.30
C PHE A 279 -12.65 14.00 -3.50
N ARG A 280 -13.14 15.21 -3.21
CA ARG A 280 -14.53 15.61 -3.40
C ARG A 280 -14.98 15.43 -4.86
N THR A 281 -14.20 15.95 -5.81
CA THR A 281 -14.49 15.81 -7.25
C THR A 281 -14.36 14.38 -7.75
N LEU A 282 -13.43 13.60 -7.18
CA LEU A 282 -13.26 12.19 -7.52
C LEU A 282 -14.49 11.37 -7.09
N CYS A 283 -14.86 11.46 -5.81
CA CYS A 283 -15.94 10.66 -5.24
C CYS A 283 -17.35 11.21 -5.51
N GLY A 284 -17.47 12.46 -5.95
CA GLY A 284 -18.75 13.14 -6.20
C GLY A 284 -19.50 13.47 -4.92
N THR A 285 -18.77 13.90 -3.88
CA THR A 285 -19.31 14.33 -2.58
C THR A 285 -19.29 15.85 -2.44
#